data_AF-A0A194VCC9-F1
#
_entry.id   AF-A0A194VCC9-F1
#
_cell.length_a   1.000
_cell.length_b   1.000
_cell.length_c   1.000
_cell.angle_alpha   90.00
_cell.angle_beta   90.00
_cell.angle_gamma   90.00
#
_symmetry.space_group_name_H-M   'P 1'
#
loop_
_entity.id
_entity.type
_entity.pdbx_description
1 polymer ?
#
loop_
_entity_poly.entity_id
_entity_poly.type
_entity_poly.pdbx_seq_one_letter_code
_entity_poly.pdbx_strand_id
1 'polypeptide(L)'
;MATNNGADFPTPGVLRPIDPTKYAGTSSTIQTSVMKTAEETNIKKMHPAEGNSTYVMGQDTGKEQVAKKEHNVEVTKTEKRRNGKSKLSTETAAEAESKSDVTECHPDETLRLASLRMVKKIHTMRLNKRYMELAEIDGWTCLVPPRAFREGEIVLYFENDSFLPASDHRFAKLKPLQTFEGKLGFRVKTRRLGTDELRIVTQGYVYPVQKFPEIWNEVSIVREVVQMGSWDSSERTVNLTVLAIYRMTNWAEKLGIKKWVETQLAQPLSEHPRLGSFPKNIFSATDITRLQDCPNLFWKPKYQERVYQESIKLDGTSMTMYFTKKNSRYFEELSPLPEKVGPNTVLTNGRFGVCSKKVDLNELSPCSVGYWKIALQYDLPAKLSRAGRNVAISGELCGDGINGNREGITGGKKEFFVYSMFDIDRQKYLNPREVVTRATQLCLKHVPVLGYVKIPEVAERHGDLQKRADEKEGEGLVFKCLKDGRSFKVLSNSYLEKHDL
;
A
#
# COMPACT_ATOMS: atom_id res chain seq x y z
N MET A 1 15.38 46.66 25.90
CA MET A 1 13.91 46.74 26.01
C MET A 1 13.35 47.13 24.65
N ALA A 2 12.76 46.18 23.93
CA ALA A 2 11.81 46.41 22.84
C ALA A 2 11.19 45.04 22.52
N THR A 3 9.98 44.84 23.01
CA THR A 3 9.14 43.66 22.83
C THR A 3 8.58 43.64 21.42
N ASN A 4 8.69 42.51 20.72
CA ASN A 4 7.95 42.29 19.47
C ASN A 4 6.99 41.13 19.65
N ASN A 5 5.72 41.41 19.36
CA ASN A 5 4.56 40.58 19.62
C ASN A 5 4.56 39.29 18.77
N GLY A 6 4.31 38.16 19.43
CA GLY A 6 4.08 36.87 18.77
C GLY A 6 2.76 36.88 18.00
N ALA A 7 2.84 36.54 16.72
CA ALA A 7 1.68 36.12 15.94
C ALA A 7 1.51 34.61 16.13
N ASP A 8 0.43 34.22 16.82
CA ASP A 8 -0.03 32.84 16.88
C ASP A 8 -0.47 32.40 15.47
N PHE A 9 0.25 31.43 14.90
CA PHE A 9 -0.21 30.71 13.72
C PHE A 9 -1.15 29.58 14.15
N PRO A 10 -2.33 29.41 13.52
CA PRO A 10 -3.24 28.32 13.84
C PRO A 10 -2.58 26.97 13.51
N THR A 11 -2.54 26.09 14.51
CA THR A 11 -2.06 24.71 14.36
C THR A 11 -2.94 23.97 13.35
N PRO A 12 -2.39 23.37 12.27
CA PRO A 12 -3.17 22.54 11.37
C PRO A 12 -3.79 21.36 12.13
N GLY A 13 -5.11 21.24 12.05
CA GLY A 13 -5.88 20.19 12.71
C GLY A 13 -5.38 18.79 12.37
N VAL A 14 -5.09 18.03 13.42
CA VAL A 14 -4.64 16.63 13.40
C VAL A 14 -5.65 15.74 12.66
N LEU A 15 -5.18 14.96 11.69
CA LEU A 15 -5.94 13.86 11.07
C LEU A 15 -6.22 12.79 12.14
N ARG A 16 -7.49 12.56 12.47
CA ARG A 16 -7.90 11.42 13.32
C ARG A 16 -8.40 10.28 12.43
N PRO A 17 -7.90 9.04 12.58
CA PRO A 17 -8.55 7.87 12.03
C PRO A 17 -9.96 7.75 12.62
N ILE A 18 -10.94 7.41 11.77
CA ILE A 18 -12.33 7.21 12.19
C ILE A 18 -12.37 6.16 13.32
N ASP A 19 -12.98 6.53 14.44
CA ASP A 19 -13.50 5.62 15.46
C ASP A 19 -15.04 5.71 15.41
N PRO A 20 -15.73 4.79 14.69
CA PRO A 20 -17.17 4.84 14.52
C PRO A 20 -17.95 4.54 15.81
N THR A 21 -17.31 4.03 16.85
CA THR A 21 -17.99 3.63 18.09
C THR A 21 -18.42 4.82 18.95
N LYS A 22 -17.81 6.00 18.75
CA LYS A 22 -18.13 7.23 19.49
C LYS A 22 -19.39 7.97 19.03
N TYR A 23 -19.99 7.56 17.91
CA TYR A 23 -21.12 8.26 17.30
C TYR A 23 -22.38 7.40 17.16
N ALA A 24 -22.40 6.21 17.77
CA ALA A 24 -23.64 5.48 18.02
C ALA A 24 -24.40 6.19 19.15
N GLY A 25 -25.33 7.07 18.78
CA GLY A 25 -26.08 7.89 19.73
C GLY A 25 -26.85 7.04 20.75
N THR A 26 -26.57 7.27 22.03
CA THR A 26 -27.47 6.94 23.13
C THR A 26 -28.72 7.78 23.01
N SER A 27 -29.87 7.12 22.87
CA SER A 27 -31.18 7.77 22.87
C SER A 27 -31.42 8.35 24.27
N SER A 28 -31.46 9.68 24.40
CA SER A 28 -32.01 10.35 25.58
C SER A 28 -33.15 11.26 25.15
N THR A 29 -34.34 10.90 25.62
CA THR A 29 -35.57 11.65 25.49
C THR A 29 -35.48 12.89 26.38
N ILE A 30 -35.59 14.10 25.81
CA ILE A 30 -35.81 15.32 26.60
C ILE A 30 -37.05 16.03 26.06
N GLN A 31 -38.01 16.21 26.98
CA GLN A 31 -39.26 16.92 26.82
C GLN A 31 -39.02 18.39 26.44
N THR A 32 -39.81 18.87 25.49
CA THR A 32 -39.96 20.26 25.10
C THR A 32 -40.56 21.11 26.21
N SER A 33 -39.93 22.24 26.55
CA SER A 33 -40.63 23.39 27.12
C SER A 33 -40.27 24.66 26.36
N VAL A 34 -41.31 25.39 25.95
CA VAL A 34 -41.27 26.63 25.18
C VAL A 34 -41.31 27.79 26.18
N MET A 35 -40.38 28.73 26.08
CA MET A 35 -40.43 30.01 26.81
C MET A 35 -41.27 31.05 26.06
N LYS A 36 -42.10 31.80 26.81
CA LYS A 36 -42.58 33.14 26.44
C LYS A 36 -42.59 34.08 27.64
N THR A 37 -41.76 35.11 27.54
CA THR A 37 -41.90 36.55 27.87
C THR A 37 -42.79 37.07 29.01
N ALA A 38 -42.10 37.76 29.93
CA ALA A 38 -42.20 39.18 30.32
C ALA A 38 -43.20 39.67 31.39
N GLU A 39 -42.67 40.63 32.18
CA GLU A 39 -43.27 41.70 32.99
C GLU A 39 -43.49 41.54 34.52
N GLU A 40 -42.66 42.31 35.23
CA GLU A 40 -42.98 43.29 36.29
C GLU A 40 -43.32 42.91 37.76
N THR A 41 -42.65 43.67 38.65
CA THR A 41 -42.99 44.16 40.00
C THR A 41 -42.62 43.37 41.28
N ASN A 42 -41.65 43.96 42.00
CA ASN A 42 -41.63 44.37 43.42
C ASN A 42 -41.72 43.38 44.61
N ILE A 43 -40.69 43.52 45.47
CA ILE A 43 -40.69 43.69 46.95
C ILE A 43 -40.68 42.46 47.89
N LYS A 44 -39.57 42.39 48.68
CA LYS A 44 -39.37 41.85 50.08
C LYS A 44 -39.62 40.34 50.29
N LYS A 45 -38.98 39.60 51.22
CA LYS A 45 -38.20 39.86 52.44
C LYS A 45 -37.52 38.53 52.86
N MET A 46 -36.36 38.64 53.54
CA MET A 46 -35.88 37.81 54.67
C MET A 46 -35.54 36.30 54.52
N HIS A 47 -34.26 36.03 54.81
CA HIS A 47 -33.64 34.93 55.60
C HIS A 47 -34.49 34.34 56.75
N PRO A 48 -34.06 33.27 57.50
CA PRO A 48 -32.73 32.60 57.57
C PRO A 48 -32.76 31.05 57.70
N ALA A 49 -31.55 30.46 57.77
CA ALA A 49 -31.02 29.38 58.65
C ALA A 49 -31.88 28.13 58.94
N GLU A 50 -31.37 26.94 59.21
CA GLU A 50 -30.25 26.41 60.01
C GLU A 50 -29.90 25.04 59.39
N GLY A 51 -28.76 24.38 59.53
CA GLY A 51 -27.69 24.39 60.51
C GLY A 51 -27.17 22.95 60.59
N ASN A 52 -25.84 22.80 60.62
CA ASN A 52 -25.08 21.86 61.49
C ASN A 52 -25.44 20.34 61.47
N SER A 53 -24.52 19.38 61.45
CA SER A 53 -23.16 19.35 61.99
C SER A 53 -22.58 17.93 61.84
N THR A 54 -21.25 17.83 61.70
CA THR A 54 -20.32 16.82 62.28
C THR A 54 -20.47 15.33 61.97
N TYR A 55 -19.43 14.48 61.96
CA TYR A 55 -17.96 14.49 61.84
C TYR A 55 -17.54 13.03 62.22
N VAL A 56 -16.26 12.69 62.02
CA VAL A 56 -15.52 11.55 62.64
C VAL A 56 -15.71 10.18 61.97
N MET A 57 -14.74 9.28 61.77
CA MET A 57 -13.27 9.21 61.57
C MET A 57 -12.92 7.71 61.80
N GLY A 58 -11.83 7.23 61.20
CA GLY A 58 -11.10 6.01 61.61
C GLY A 58 -11.04 4.94 60.49
N GLN A 59 -9.91 4.67 59.82
CA GLN A 59 -8.69 3.95 60.29
C GLN A 59 -9.04 2.51 60.75
N ASP A 60 -8.37 1.41 60.41
CA ASP A 60 -7.04 1.13 59.84
C ASP A 60 -6.91 -0.39 59.56
N THR A 61 -5.82 -0.81 58.90
CA THR A 61 -5.21 -2.17 58.88
C THR A 61 -5.99 -3.33 58.24
N GLY A 62 -5.42 -4.38 57.64
CA GLY A 62 -4.04 -4.89 57.54
C GLY A 62 -4.07 -6.22 56.75
N LYS A 63 -2.89 -6.64 56.30
CA LYS A 63 -2.60 -7.78 55.39
C LYS A 63 -2.84 -9.16 56.03
N GLU A 64 -3.06 -10.19 55.20
CA GLU A 64 -2.47 -11.53 55.43
C GLU A 64 -2.38 -12.38 54.15
N GLN A 65 -1.22 -13.06 54.00
CA GLN A 65 -0.92 -14.10 53.01
C GLN A 65 -1.14 -15.48 53.67
N VAL A 66 -1.66 -16.49 52.95
CA VAL A 66 -1.30 -17.91 53.16
C VAL A 66 -1.34 -18.67 51.83
N ALA A 67 -0.42 -19.61 51.68
CA ALA A 67 -0.05 -20.34 50.48
C ALA A 67 -0.52 -21.82 50.46
N LYS A 68 -0.33 -22.44 49.28
CA LYS A 68 -0.11 -23.88 48.94
C LYS A 68 -1.30 -24.86 48.94
N LYS A 69 -1.51 -25.51 47.78
CA LYS A 69 -1.20 -26.96 47.58
C LYS A 69 -1.25 -27.38 46.11
N GLU A 70 -0.22 -28.14 45.73
CA GLU A 70 -0.01 -28.88 44.47
C GLU A 70 -0.91 -30.13 44.41
N HIS A 71 -1.17 -30.66 43.20
CA HIS A 71 -1.34 -32.11 42.94
C HIS A 71 -0.88 -32.45 41.51
N ASN A 72 0.15 -33.30 41.42
CA ASN A 72 0.61 -34.03 40.24
C ASN A 72 -0.24 -35.30 40.05
N VAL A 73 -0.49 -35.72 38.80
CA VAL A 73 -0.76 -37.12 38.46
C VAL A 73 -0.04 -37.48 37.16
N GLU A 74 0.82 -38.48 37.27
CA GLU A 74 1.59 -39.19 36.25
C GLU A 74 0.89 -40.53 35.98
N VAL A 75 0.74 -40.95 34.72
CA VAL A 75 0.36 -42.34 34.37
C VAL A 75 1.20 -42.84 33.21
N THR A 76 1.83 -43.99 33.46
CA THR A 76 2.79 -44.74 32.64
C THR A 76 2.17 -45.62 31.54
N LYS A 77 2.89 -45.66 30.40
CA LYS A 77 3.22 -46.77 29.48
C LYS A 77 2.24 -47.93 29.24
N THR A 78 2.02 -48.23 27.95
CA THR A 78 2.00 -49.63 27.46
C THR A 78 2.60 -49.71 26.06
N GLU A 79 3.64 -50.55 25.92
CA GLU A 79 4.30 -50.90 24.67
C GLU A 79 3.53 -52.01 23.92
N LYS A 80 3.53 -51.98 22.59
CA LYS A 80 3.48 -53.18 21.75
C LYS A 80 4.47 -53.05 20.58
N ARG A 81 5.51 -53.87 20.63
CA ARG A 81 6.50 -54.12 19.57
C ARG A 81 5.85 -54.84 18.38
N ARG A 82 6.27 -54.51 17.15
CA ARG A 82 6.55 -55.50 16.09
C ARG A 82 7.65 -54.99 15.15
N ASN A 83 8.61 -55.87 14.92
CA ASN A 83 9.85 -55.71 14.17
C ASN A 83 9.64 -55.53 12.66
N GLY A 84 10.56 -54.79 12.03
CA GLY A 84 10.83 -54.83 10.60
C GLY A 84 12.10 -54.02 10.27
N LYS A 85 13.25 -54.70 10.20
CA LYS A 85 14.58 -54.16 9.87
C LYS A 85 14.60 -53.48 8.49
N SER A 86 15.26 -52.31 8.38
CA SER A 86 16.46 -52.18 7.52
C SER A 86 17.26 -50.90 7.78
N LYS A 87 18.58 -51.13 7.83
CA LYS A 87 19.79 -50.29 7.76
C LYS A 87 19.75 -48.77 7.98
N LEU A 88 20.58 -48.41 8.96
CA LEU A 88 21.22 -47.15 9.29
C LEU A 88 22.08 -46.58 8.14
N SER A 89 21.88 -45.31 7.81
CA SER A 89 22.94 -44.41 7.31
C SER A 89 22.73 -43.04 7.93
N THR A 90 23.66 -42.66 8.78
CA THR A 90 23.83 -41.36 9.43
C THR A 90 24.10 -40.27 8.40
N GLU A 91 23.18 -39.33 8.23
CA GLU A 91 23.49 -37.97 7.77
C GLU A 91 22.71 -36.94 8.60
N THR A 92 23.43 -35.87 8.90
CA THR A 92 23.23 -34.89 9.96
C THR A 92 22.11 -33.88 9.69
N ALA A 93 21.55 -33.36 10.79
CA ALA A 93 20.44 -32.41 10.88
C ALA A 93 20.72 -30.99 10.34
N ALA A 94 21.10 -30.86 9.06
CA ALA A 94 21.37 -29.56 8.42
C ALA A 94 20.54 -29.26 7.15
N GLU A 95 19.66 -30.17 6.71
CA GLU A 95 18.92 -30.01 5.44
C GLU A 95 17.39 -29.91 5.58
N ALA A 96 16.86 -29.69 6.79
CA ALA A 96 15.41 -29.64 7.04
C ALA A 96 14.79 -28.23 7.08
N GLU A 97 15.50 -27.17 6.67
CA GLU A 97 14.95 -25.80 6.59
C GLU A 97 14.90 -25.20 5.16
N SER A 98 15.10 -26.00 4.10
CA SER A 98 14.84 -25.56 2.73
C SER A 98 13.45 -26.00 2.27
N LYS A 99 12.40 -25.37 2.79
CA LYS A 99 11.05 -25.43 2.18
C LYS A 99 10.60 -24.05 1.74
N SER A 100 10.83 -23.81 0.45
CA SER A 100 10.05 -22.95 -0.45
C SER A 100 9.67 -21.56 0.09
N ASP A 101 10.66 -20.67 0.16
CA ASP A 101 10.38 -19.25 -0.06
C ASP A 101 10.16 -19.08 -1.57
N VAL A 102 8.91 -19.27 -1.99
CA VAL A 102 8.47 -18.86 -3.33
C VAL A 102 8.64 -17.36 -3.37
N THR A 103 9.58 -16.88 -4.18
CA THR A 103 9.67 -15.47 -4.57
C THR A 103 8.30 -15.08 -5.11
N GLU A 104 7.49 -14.38 -4.30
CA GLU A 104 6.18 -13.87 -4.74
C GLU A 104 6.45 -12.91 -5.90
N CYS A 105 6.30 -13.44 -7.12
CA CYS A 105 6.32 -12.68 -8.35
C CYS A 105 5.21 -11.63 -8.20
N HIS A 106 5.58 -10.35 -8.14
CA HIS A 106 4.62 -9.28 -7.96
C HIS A 106 3.60 -9.35 -9.11
N PRO A 107 2.30 -9.50 -8.82
CA PRO A 107 1.28 -9.58 -9.86
C PRO A 107 1.36 -8.33 -10.74
N ASP A 108 1.19 -8.50 -12.05
CA ASP A 108 1.02 -7.41 -13.02
C ASP A 108 0.12 -6.31 -12.42
N GLU A 109 0.54 -5.04 -12.50
CA GLU A 109 -0.22 -3.92 -11.92
C GLU A 109 -1.67 -3.89 -12.40
N THR A 110 -1.93 -4.42 -13.60
CA THR A 110 -3.27 -4.53 -14.18
C THR A 110 -4.19 -5.44 -13.36
N LEU A 111 -3.67 -6.50 -12.73
CA LEU A 111 -4.45 -7.47 -11.93
C LEU A 111 -5.21 -6.81 -10.77
N ARG A 112 -4.75 -5.65 -10.28
CA ARG A 112 -5.35 -4.97 -9.14
C ARG A 112 -6.39 -3.93 -9.53
N LEU A 113 -6.34 -3.43 -10.77
CA LEU A 113 -7.21 -2.34 -11.24
C LEU A 113 -8.70 -2.69 -11.17
N ALA A 114 -9.04 -3.97 -11.38
CA ALA A 114 -10.37 -4.51 -11.16
C ALA A 114 -10.25 -5.88 -10.50
N SER A 115 -10.89 -6.05 -9.34
CA SER A 115 -10.80 -7.29 -8.56
C SER A 115 -12.10 -7.59 -7.83
N LEU A 116 -12.39 -8.89 -7.64
CA LEU A 116 -13.47 -9.32 -6.75
C LEU A 116 -13.01 -9.11 -5.31
N ARG A 117 -13.85 -8.47 -4.50
CA ARG A 117 -13.58 -8.17 -3.09
C ARG A 117 -14.83 -8.41 -2.25
N MET A 118 -14.68 -8.50 -0.93
CA MET A 118 -15.80 -8.63 0.00
C MET A 118 -16.09 -7.31 0.70
N VAL A 119 -17.37 -6.95 0.81
CA VAL A 119 -17.81 -5.87 1.71
C VAL A 119 -17.66 -6.35 3.15
N LYS A 120 -16.70 -5.77 3.87
CA LYS A 120 -16.43 -6.14 5.26
C LYS A 120 -17.43 -5.51 6.22
N LYS A 121 -17.78 -4.23 5.98
CA LYS A 121 -18.70 -3.46 6.83
C LYS A 121 -19.37 -2.35 6.04
N ILE A 122 -20.63 -2.02 6.36
CA ILE A 122 -21.31 -0.83 5.84
C ILE A 122 -21.47 0.19 6.96
N HIS A 123 -21.03 1.42 6.71
CA HIS A 123 -21.18 2.55 7.61
C HIS A 123 -22.22 3.51 7.04
N THR A 124 -23.33 3.67 7.74
CA THR A 124 -24.32 4.71 7.43
C THR A 124 -24.00 5.96 8.23
N MET A 125 -23.98 7.10 7.55
CA MET A 125 -23.77 8.39 8.20
C MET A 125 -24.56 9.49 7.52
N ARG A 126 -24.66 10.63 8.22
CA ARG A 126 -25.32 11.82 7.70
C ARG A 126 -24.30 12.93 7.52
N LEU A 127 -24.17 13.40 6.28
CA LEU A 127 -23.31 14.52 5.92
C LEU A 127 -24.13 15.56 5.16
N ASN A 128 -24.06 16.82 5.58
CA ASN A 128 -24.82 17.92 4.96
C ASN A 128 -26.31 17.60 4.79
N LYS A 129 -26.92 17.01 5.84
CA LYS A 129 -28.31 16.52 5.88
C LYS A 129 -28.65 15.37 4.92
N ARG A 130 -27.71 14.88 4.11
CA ARG A 130 -27.88 13.72 3.21
C ARG A 130 -27.37 12.44 3.87
N TYR A 131 -28.10 11.35 3.67
CA TYR A 131 -27.62 10.03 4.05
C TYR A 131 -26.60 9.54 3.03
N MET A 132 -25.50 8.99 3.55
CA MET A 132 -24.47 8.35 2.76
C MET A 132 -24.14 7.00 3.39
N GLU A 133 -23.76 6.07 2.54
CA GLU A 133 -23.23 4.78 2.97
C GLU A 133 -21.78 4.64 2.47
N LEU A 134 -20.92 4.15 3.34
CA LEU A 134 -19.53 3.84 3.05
C LEU A 134 -19.31 2.35 3.24
N ALA A 135 -18.73 1.68 2.24
CA ALA A 135 -18.33 0.29 2.34
C ALA A 135 -16.85 0.18 2.72
N GLU A 136 -16.55 -0.57 3.79
CA GLU A 136 -15.21 -1.02 4.12
C GLU A 136 -14.90 -2.26 3.27
N ILE A 137 -13.86 -2.19 2.43
CA ILE A 137 -13.42 -3.28 1.54
C ILE A 137 -11.92 -3.45 1.73
N ASP A 138 -11.51 -4.54 2.37
CA ASP A 138 -10.15 -4.74 2.86
C ASP A 138 -9.68 -3.57 3.75
N GLY A 139 -8.72 -2.76 3.29
CA GLY A 139 -8.30 -1.51 3.93
C GLY A 139 -8.84 -0.24 3.27
N TRP A 140 -9.71 -0.37 2.27
CA TRP A 140 -10.31 0.75 1.52
C TRP A 140 -11.66 1.17 2.10
N THR A 141 -11.98 2.46 2.00
CA THR A 141 -13.31 3.01 2.28
C THR A 141 -13.90 3.55 0.99
N CYS A 142 -15.04 3.01 0.55
CA CYS A 142 -15.68 3.36 -0.72
C CYS A 142 -17.02 4.06 -0.48
N LEU A 143 -17.30 5.16 -1.18
CA LEU A 143 -18.66 5.71 -1.21
C LEU A 143 -19.57 4.80 -2.04
N VAL A 144 -20.69 4.37 -1.46
CA VAL A 144 -21.66 3.51 -2.14
C VAL A 144 -23.06 4.12 -2.14
N PRO A 145 -23.91 3.79 -3.14
CA PRO A 145 -25.30 4.22 -3.12
C PRO A 145 -26.04 3.61 -1.91
N PRO A 146 -26.99 4.33 -1.30
CA PRO A 146 -27.71 3.83 -0.14
C PRO A 146 -28.43 2.50 -0.43
N ARG A 147 -28.34 1.54 0.49
CA ARG A 147 -28.97 0.22 0.43
C ARG A 147 -28.57 -0.62 -0.80
N ALA A 148 -27.45 -0.30 -1.45
CA ALA A 148 -27.01 -1.01 -2.64
C ALA A 148 -26.22 -2.28 -2.36
N PHE A 149 -25.66 -2.42 -1.15
CA PHE A 149 -24.78 -3.52 -0.77
C PHE A 149 -25.04 -3.98 0.67
N ARG A 150 -24.65 -5.22 1.00
CA ARG A 150 -24.68 -5.77 2.37
C ARG A 150 -23.31 -6.28 2.81
N GLU A 151 -23.11 -6.41 4.12
CA GLU A 151 -21.92 -7.03 4.69
C GLU A 151 -21.78 -8.50 4.24
N GLY A 152 -20.56 -8.92 3.93
CA GLY A 152 -20.25 -10.26 3.42
C GLY A 152 -20.46 -10.45 1.91
N GLU A 153 -21.07 -9.48 1.21
CA GLU A 153 -21.31 -9.55 -0.23
C GLU A 153 -20.02 -9.44 -1.06
N ILE A 154 -19.92 -10.23 -2.13
CA ILE A 154 -18.85 -10.09 -3.14
C ILE A 154 -19.22 -8.95 -4.10
N VAL A 155 -18.28 -8.04 -4.32
CA VAL A 155 -18.39 -6.91 -5.24
C VAL A 155 -17.24 -6.88 -6.22
N LEU A 156 -17.45 -6.24 -7.37
CA LEU A 156 -16.37 -5.88 -8.28
C LEU A 156 -15.85 -4.50 -7.88
N TYR A 157 -14.63 -4.47 -7.35
CA TYR A 157 -13.93 -3.28 -6.92
C TYR A 157 -12.95 -2.79 -7.98
N PHE A 158 -12.97 -1.51 -8.27
CA PHE A 158 -12.08 -0.81 -9.18
C PHE A 158 -11.17 0.11 -8.37
N GLU A 159 -9.86 -0.15 -8.40
CA GLU A 159 -8.90 0.64 -7.64
C GLU A 159 -8.75 2.06 -8.21
N ASN A 160 -8.23 2.99 -7.40
CA ASN A 160 -7.78 4.29 -7.90
C ASN A 160 -6.81 4.14 -9.07
N ASP A 161 -6.84 5.13 -9.96
CA ASP A 161 -6.15 5.15 -11.25
C ASP A 161 -6.72 4.18 -12.29
N SER A 162 -7.79 3.44 -12.01
CA SER A 162 -8.52 2.71 -13.05
C SER A 162 -9.23 3.67 -14.01
N PHE A 163 -8.96 3.51 -15.30
CA PHE A 163 -9.68 4.18 -16.38
C PHE A 163 -10.80 3.28 -16.89
N LEU A 164 -12.04 3.68 -16.63
CA LEU A 164 -13.25 2.97 -16.99
C LEU A 164 -13.79 3.51 -18.32
N PRO A 165 -13.68 2.76 -19.43
CA PRO A 165 -13.97 3.29 -20.77
C PRO A 165 -15.46 3.59 -20.95
N ALA A 166 -15.80 4.78 -21.45
CA ALA A 166 -17.20 5.19 -21.68
C ALA A 166 -17.87 4.45 -22.85
N SER A 167 -17.10 3.71 -23.67
CA SER A 167 -17.63 2.79 -24.67
C SER A 167 -18.38 1.62 -24.03
N ASP A 168 -18.10 1.31 -22.77
CA ASP A 168 -18.90 0.38 -21.98
C ASP A 168 -20.10 1.13 -21.38
N HIS A 169 -21.32 0.67 -21.69
CA HIS A 169 -22.56 1.30 -21.23
C HIS A 169 -22.67 1.36 -19.70
N ARG A 170 -21.97 0.47 -18.97
CA ARG A 170 -21.90 0.45 -17.51
C ARG A 170 -21.15 1.67 -16.96
N PHE A 171 -20.23 2.25 -17.74
CA PHE A 171 -19.40 3.38 -17.34
C PHE A 171 -19.78 4.70 -18.03
N ALA A 172 -20.51 4.66 -19.14
CA ALA A 172 -20.86 5.83 -19.96
C ALA A 172 -21.52 7.00 -19.19
N LYS A 173 -22.30 6.69 -18.15
CA LYS A 173 -23.02 7.68 -17.32
C LYS A 173 -22.15 8.30 -16.22
N LEU A 174 -20.95 7.78 -15.96
CA LEU A 174 -20.04 8.34 -14.97
C LEU A 174 -19.55 9.73 -15.41
N LYS A 175 -19.25 10.58 -14.43
CA LYS A 175 -18.79 11.95 -14.64
C LYS A 175 -17.77 12.39 -13.58
N PRO A 176 -16.83 13.28 -13.94
CA PRO A 176 -16.55 13.77 -15.30
C PRO A 176 -15.86 12.69 -16.16
N LEU A 177 -16.14 12.68 -17.47
CA LEU A 177 -15.39 11.85 -18.42
C LEU A 177 -14.14 12.61 -18.90
N GLN A 178 -13.05 11.89 -19.10
CA GLN A 178 -11.76 12.40 -19.54
C GLN A 178 -11.23 11.53 -20.70
N THR A 179 -10.42 12.13 -21.55
CA THR A 179 -9.78 11.43 -22.68
C THR A 179 -8.43 10.87 -22.24
N PHE A 180 -8.22 9.58 -22.47
CA PHE A 180 -6.97 8.87 -22.22
C PHE A 180 -6.66 7.93 -23.38
N GLU A 181 -5.47 8.06 -23.96
CA GLU A 181 -5.05 7.30 -25.15
C GLU A 181 -6.10 7.34 -26.28
N GLY A 182 -6.68 8.52 -26.52
CA GLY A 182 -7.71 8.73 -27.55
C GLY A 182 -9.10 8.15 -27.22
N LYS A 183 -9.28 7.52 -26.05
CA LYS A 183 -10.57 6.98 -25.60
C LYS A 183 -11.18 7.88 -24.53
N LEU A 184 -12.50 8.06 -24.57
CA LEU A 184 -13.24 8.75 -23.51
C LEU A 184 -13.62 7.77 -22.40
N GLY A 185 -13.51 8.17 -21.13
CA GLY A 185 -13.81 7.31 -19.99
C GLY A 185 -13.75 8.02 -18.65
N PHE A 186 -14.05 7.32 -17.58
CA PHE A 186 -14.02 7.84 -16.22
C PHE A 186 -12.74 7.39 -15.50
N ARG A 187 -12.01 8.32 -14.89
CA ARG A 187 -10.87 8.02 -14.02
C ARG A 187 -11.35 7.87 -12.58
N VAL A 188 -11.10 6.72 -11.98
CA VAL A 188 -11.28 6.50 -10.54
C VAL A 188 -10.17 7.26 -9.80
N LYS A 189 -10.55 8.12 -8.85
CA LYS A 189 -9.64 8.99 -8.07
C LYS A 189 -10.00 8.95 -6.59
N THR A 190 -9.08 9.44 -5.76
CA THR A 190 -9.35 9.75 -4.37
C THR A 190 -10.40 10.88 -4.29
N ARG A 191 -11.40 10.72 -3.42
CA ARG A 191 -12.44 11.73 -3.20
C ARG A 191 -12.58 12.05 -1.73
N ARG A 192 -12.61 13.34 -1.42
CA ARG A 192 -12.90 13.85 -0.08
C ARG A 192 -14.39 14.15 0.08
N LEU A 193 -14.94 13.71 1.20
CA LEU A 193 -16.28 14.06 1.66
C LEU A 193 -16.18 14.74 3.03
N GLY A 194 -17.01 15.77 3.23
CA GLY A 194 -17.19 16.45 4.50
C GLY A 194 -16.40 17.74 4.67
N THR A 195 -16.41 18.29 5.88
CA THR A 195 -15.78 19.57 6.23
C THR A 195 -14.33 19.36 6.68
N ASP A 196 -13.66 20.41 7.16
CA ASP A 196 -12.32 20.27 7.74
C ASP A 196 -12.31 19.50 9.07
N GLU A 197 -13.41 19.54 9.80
CA GLU A 197 -13.58 18.84 11.09
C GLU A 197 -13.98 17.37 10.91
N LEU A 198 -14.70 17.05 9.83
CA LEU A 198 -15.10 15.68 9.46
C LEU A 198 -14.61 15.38 8.04
N ARG A 199 -13.37 14.89 7.95
CA ARG A 199 -12.71 14.53 6.69
C ARG A 199 -12.84 13.03 6.44
N ILE A 200 -13.51 12.68 5.36
CA ILE A 200 -13.69 11.28 4.95
C ILE A 200 -13.09 11.10 3.57
N VAL A 201 -12.08 10.24 3.50
CA VAL A 201 -11.45 9.85 2.26
C VAL A 201 -12.19 8.65 1.71
N THR A 202 -12.60 8.73 0.45
CA THR A 202 -13.22 7.63 -0.28
C THR A 202 -12.39 7.29 -1.51
N GLN A 203 -12.10 6.01 -1.68
CA GLN A 203 -11.19 5.49 -2.69
C GLN A 203 -11.79 4.24 -3.32
N GLY A 204 -11.55 4.12 -4.62
CA GLY A 204 -12.10 3.09 -5.47
C GLY A 204 -13.55 3.35 -5.91
N TYR A 205 -14.00 2.50 -6.82
CA TYR A 205 -15.37 2.47 -7.30
C TYR A 205 -15.87 1.02 -7.20
N VAL A 206 -17.15 0.81 -6.90
CA VAL A 206 -17.71 -0.54 -6.73
C VAL A 206 -18.96 -0.75 -7.55
N TYR A 207 -19.10 -1.98 -8.04
CA TYR A 207 -20.32 -2.45 -8.67
C TYR A 207 -20.74 -3.81 -8.11
N PRO A 208 -22.05 -4.12 -8.08
CA PRO A 208 -22.51 -5.50 -7.93
C PRO A 208 -21.94 -6.34 -9.07
N VAL A 209 -21.43 -7.53 -8.75
CA VAL A 209 -20.82 -8.44 -9.75
C VAL A 209 -21.83 -8.80 -10.84
N GLN A 210 -23.12 -8.87 -10.50
CA GLN A 210 -24.23 -9.19 -11.40
C GLN A 210 -24.39 -8.19 -12.56
N LYS A 211 -23.85 -6.97 -12.46
CA LYS A 211 -23.79 -6.04 -13.59
C LYS A 211 -22.79 -6.44 -14.68
N PHE A 212 -22.00 -7.48 -14.43
CA PHE A 212 -20.99 -8.01 -15.33
C PHE A 212 -21.30 -9.49 -15.58
N PRO A 213 -22.28 -9.84 -16.45
CA PRO A 213 -22.65 -11.23 -16.71
C PRO A 213 -21.47 -12.13 -17.10
N GLU A 214 -20.51 -11.58 -17.83
CA GLU A 214 -19.27 -12.26 -18.24
C GLU A 214 -18.34 -12.62 -17.06
N ILE A 215 -18.54 -12.01 -15.89
CA ILE A 215 -17.84 -12.32 -14.63
C ILE A 215 -18.76 -13.14 -13.73
N TRP A 216 -20.01 -12.69 -13.58
CA TRP A 216 -21.00 -13.31 -12.71
C TRP A 216 -21.25 -14.77 -13.07
N ASN A 217 -21.37 -15.10 -14.36
CA ASN A 217 -21.60 -16.48 -14.80
C ASN A 217 -20.44 -17.42 -14.39
N GLU A 218 -19.20 -16.94 -14.41
CA GLU A 218 -18.04 -17.73 -13.95
C GLU A 218 -18.08 -17.88 -12.43
N VAL A 219 -18.30 -16.77 -11.72
CA VAL A 219 -18.34 -16.72 -10.25
C VAL A 219 -19.48 -17.57 -9.68
N SER A 220 -20.66 -17.55 -10.30
CA SER A 220 -21.85 -18.28 -9.82
C SER A 220 -21.65 -19.79 -9.90
N ILE A 221 -21.06 -20.29 -10.98
CA ILE A 221 -20.74 -21.72 -11.15
C ILE A 221 -19.79 -22.19 -10.04
N VAL A 222 -18.70 -21.46 -9.82
CA VAL A 222 -17.74 -21.80 -8.77
C VAL A 222 -18.38 -21.72 -7.38
N ARG A 223 -19.20 -20.70 -7.15
CA ARG A 223 -19.93 -20.55 -5.88
C ARG A 223 -20.85 -21.74 -5.61
N GLU A 224 -21.59 -22.21 -6.60
CA GLU A 224 -22.45 -23.40 -6.50
C GLU A 224 -21.62 -24.66 -6.20
N VAL A 225 -20.51 -24.88 -6.90
CA VAL A 225 -19.62 -26.04 -6.68
C VAL A 225 -19.04 -26.03 -5.27
N VAL A 226 -18.53 -24.89 -4.80
CA VAL A 226 -17.99 -24.75 -3.44
C VAL A 226 -19.07 -25.01 -2.39
N GLN A 227 -20.29 -24.55 -2.64
CA GLN A 227 -21.43 -24.76 -1.75
C GLN A 227 -21.86 -26.24 -1.70
N MET A 228 -21.90 -26.93 -2.84
CA MET A 228 -22.23 -28.37 -2.90
C MET A 228 -21.15 -29.24 -2.24
N GLY A 229 -19.88 -28.87 -2.37
CA GLY A 229 -18.76 -29.61 -1.80
C GLY A 229 -18.58 -29.45 -0.28
N SER A 230 -19.33 -28.53 0.35
CA SER A 230 -19.20 -28.23 1.78
C SER A 230 -20.57 -28.11 2.44
N TRP A 231 -21.07 -29.24 2.97
CA TRP A 231 -22.42 -29.39 3.50
C TRP A 231 -22.76 -28.43 4.68
N ASP A 232 -21.76 -27.79 5.30
CA ASP A 232 -21.92 -26.85 6.42
C ASP A 232 -21.11 -25.54 6.24
N SER A 233 -20.82 -25.15 4.99
CA SER A 233 -20.09 -23.90 4.74
C SER A 233 -21.00 -22.68 4.87
N SER A 234 -20.71 -21.81 5.83
CA SER A 234 -21.32 -20.48 5.91
C SER A 234 -21.10 -19.68 4.61
N GLU A 235 -22.03 -18.78 4.25
CA GLU A 235 -21.91 -17.90 3.06
C GLU A 235 -20.55 -17.19 3.03
N ARG A 236 -20.05 -16.77 4.20
CA ARG A 236 -18.73 -16.16 4.35
C ARG A 236 -17.61 -17.08 3.90
N THR A 237 -17.64 -18.36 4.28
CA THR A 237 -16.61 -19.35 3.90
C THR A 237 -16.64 -19.62 2.40
N VAL A 238 -17.83 -19.76 1.81
CA VAL A 238 -18.00 -19.89 0.37
C VAL A 238 -17.40 -18.68 -0.35
N ASN A 239 -17.76 -17.47 0.08
CA ASN A 239 -17.27 -16.26 -0.56
C ASN A 239 -15.75 -16.08 -0.42
N LEU A 240 -15.16 -16.42 0.74
CA LEU A 240 -13.71 -16.41 0.92
C LEU A 240 -12.99 -17.39 -0.01
N THR A 241 -13.56 -18.58 -0.22
CA THR A 241 -13.02 -19.58 -1.15
C THR A 241 -13.10 -19.09 -2.60
N VAL A 242 -14.24 -18.52 -3.01
CA VAL A 242 -14.41 -17.90 -4.35
C VAL A 242 -13.36 -16.80 -4.58
N LEU A 243 -13.17 -15.91 -3.59
CA LEU A 243 -12.16 -14.85 -3.67
C LEU A 243 -10.73 -15.40 -3.76
N ALA A 244 -10.44 -16.51 -3.06
CA ALA A 244 -9.14 -17.16 -3.14
C ALA A 244 -8.88 -17.76 -4.52
N ILE A 245 -9.90 -18.38 -5.14
CA ILE A 245 -9.82 -18.96 -6.50
C ILE A 245 -9.54 -17.87 -7.54
N TYR A 246 -10.28 -16.77 -7.49
CA TYR A 246 -10.19 -15.67 -8.48
C TYR A 246 -9.17 -14.59 -8.14
N ARG A 247 -8.34 -14.80 -7.10
CA ARG A 247 -7.36 -13.80 -6.63
C ARG A 247 -6.38 -13.35 -7.71
N MET A 248 -6.02 -14.25 -8.63
CA MET A 248 -5.03 -14.02 -9.68
C MET A 248 -5.66 -13.77 -11.06
N THR A 249 -6.97 -13.54 -11.12
CA THR A 249 -7.68 -13.32 -12.39
C THR A 249 -7.63 -11.85 -12.80
N ASN A 250 -7.23 -11.58 -14.06
CA ASN A 250 -7.12 -10.24 -14.60
C ASN A 250 -8.45 -9.71 -15.14
N TRP A 251 -9.35 -9.32 -14.24
CA TRP A 251 -10.62 -8.72 -14.63
C TRP A 251 -10.45 -7.38 -15.36
N ALA A 252 -9.35 -6.66 -15.10
CA ALA A 252 -9.07 -5.40 -15.76
C ALA A 252 -8.87 -5.58 -17.27
N GLU A 253 -8.07 -6.57 -17.65
CA GLU A 253 -7.87 -6.94 -19.06
C GLU A 253 -9.18 -7.37 -19.73
N LYS A 254 -9.96 -8.25 -19.07
CA LYS A 254 -11.25 -8.72 -19.59
C LYS A 254 -12.24 -7.59 -19.85
N LEU A 255 -12.19 -6.53 -19.03
CA LEU A 255 -13.07 -5.36 -19.12
C LEU A 255 -12.46 -4.18 -19.90
N GLY A 256 -11.24 -4.32 -20.45
CA GLY A 256 -10.56 -3.25 -21.16
C GLY A 256 -10.18 -2.04 -20.30
N ILE A 257 -10.00 -2.26 -18.99
CA ILE A 257 -9.62 -1.24 -18.01
C ILE A 257 -8.12 -1.04 -18.06
N LYS A 258 -7.71 0.22 -18.12
CA LYS A 258 -6.30 0.61 -18.14
C LYS A 258 -5.95 1.40 -16.90
N LYS A 259 -4.69 1.38 -16.52
CA LYS A 259 -4.18 2.29 -15.49
C LYS A 259 -3.99 3.67 -16.12
N TRP A 260 -4.65 4.66 -15.57
CA TRP A 260 -4.42 6.05 -15.88
C TRP A 260 -3.00 6.43 -15.48
N VAL A 261 -2.29 7.06 -16.39
CA VAL A 261 -0.99 7.67 -16.15
C VAL A 261 -1.01 9.06 -16.76
N GLU A 262 -0.45 10.03 -16.06
CA GLU A 262 -0.31 11.38 -16.58
C GLU A 262 0.50 11.33 -17.88
N THR A 263 -0.10 11.79 -18.99
CA THR A 263 0.54 11.75 -20.30
C THR A 263 1.74 12.68 -20.28
N GLN A 264 2.95 12.12 -20.27
CA GLN A 264 4.15 12.90 -20.56
C GLN A 264 4.11 13.34 -22.02
N LEU A 265 4.51 14.59 -22.29
CA LEU A 265 4.50 15.18 -23.63
C LEU A 265 5.16 14.23 -24.65
N ALA A 266 4.48 14.02 -25.78
CA ALA A 266 4.98 13.18 -26.86
C ALA A 266 6.35 13.71 -27.34
N GLN A 267 7.35 12.82 -27.34
CA GLN A 267 8.67 13.13 -27.88
C GLN A 267 8.73 12.76 -29.36
N PRO A 268 9.56 13.45 -30.17
CA PRO A 268 9.75 13.11 -31.58
C PRO A 268 10.22 11.66 -31.74
N LEU A 269 9.79 11.03 -32.84
CA LEU A 269 10.14 9.66 -33.19
C LEU A 269 11.67 9.53 -33.36
N SER A 270 12.29 8.70 -32.52
CA SER A 270 13.61 8.13 -32.77
C SER A 270 13.44 6.84 -33.57
N GLU A 271 14.37 6.55 -34.49
CA GLU A 271 14.59 5.17 -34.92
C GLU A 271 15.12 4.41 -33.69
N HIS A 272 14.41 3.34 -33.28
CA HIS A 272 14.73 2.50 -32.12
C HIS A 272 14.90 3.23 -30.75
N PRO A 273 13.83 3.84 -30.20
CA PRO A 273 13.88 4.57 -28.90
C PRO A 273 14.17 3.68 -27.68
N ARG A 274 14.10 2.36 -27.86
CA ARG A 274 14.21 1.34 -26.81
C ARG A 274 14.94 0.12 -27.35
N LEU A 275 15.74 -0.52 -26.49
CA LEU A 275 16.39 -1.80 -26.75
C LEU A 275 15.40 -2.96 -26.60
N GLY A 276 14.38 -2.79 -25.76
CA GLY A 276 13.36 -3.80 -25.51
C GLY A 276 12.41 -3.40 -24.40
N SER A 277 11.59 -4.37 -23.96
CA SER A 277 10.81 -4.25 -22.72
C SER A 277 11.75 -4.25 -21.50
N PHE A 278 11.25 -3.76 -20.36
CA PHE A 278 11.96 -3.92 -19.09
C PHE A 278 12.29 -5.42 -18.86
N PRO A 279 13.55 -5.80 -18.53
CA PRO A 279 13.97 -7.21 -18.38
C PRO A 279 13.41 -7.93 -17.12
N LYS A 280 12.08 -8.09 -17.05
CA LYS A 280 11.37 -8.66 -15.88
C LYS A 280 11.76 -10.12 -15.57
N ASN A 281 12.30 -10.84 -16.55
CA ASN A 281 12.81 -12.20 -16.37
C ASN A 281 14.17 -12.26 -15.66
N ILE A 282 14.92 -11.15 -15.64
CA ILE A 282 16.27 -11.11 -15.07
C ILE A 282 16.27 -10.46 -13.68
N PHE A 283 15.48 -9.41 -13.49
CA PHE A 283 15.34 -8.73 -12.21
C PHE A 283 13.93 -8.18 -12.00
N SER A 284 13.54 -8.06 -10.73
CA SER A 284 12.19 -7.67 -10.35
C SER A 284 11.86 -6.23 -10.75
N ALA A 285 10.60 -6.03 -11.15
CA ALA A 285 10.03 -4.72 -11.42
C ALA A 285 9.94 -3.87 -10.14
N THR A 286 9.59 -2.60 -10.30
CA THR A 286 9.59 -1.60 -9.21
C THR A 286 8.23 -1.44 -8.52
N ASP A 287 7.25 -2.26 -8.91
CA ASP A 287 5.89 -2.19 -8.40
C ASP A 287 5.76 -2.83 -7.03
N ILE A 288 5.18 -2.07 -6.11
CA ILE A 288 4.99 -2.46 -4.71
C ILE A 288 3.53 -2.34 -4.31
N THR A 289 3.09 -3.27 -3.45
CA THR A 289 1.70 -3.40 -2.98
C THR A 289 1.28 -2.22 -2.10
N ARG A 290 0.04 -1.75 -2.25
CA ARG A 290 -0.54 -0.75 -1.33
C ARG A 290 -0.89 -1.40 0.01
N LEU A 291 -0.80 -0.65 1.10
CA LEU A 291 -1.14 -1.10 2.45
C LEU A 291 -2.56 -1.71 2.53
N GLN A 292 -3.51 -1.12 1.81
CA GLN A 292 -4.90 -1.55 1.77
C GLN A 292 -5.05 -2.98 1.22
N ASP A 293 -4.12 -3.44 0.39
CA ASP A 293 -4.03 -4.82 -0.12
C ASP A 293 -3.20 -5.76 0.76
N CYS A 294 -2.85 -5.32 1.97
CA CYS A 294 -2.13 -6.10 2.97
C CYS A 294 -3.03 -6.40 4.19
N PRO A 295 -4.21 -7.04 4.03
CA PRO A 295 -5.16 -7.23 5.13
C PRO A 295 -4.59 -8.09 6.28
N ASN A 296 -3.61 -8.92 5.97
CA ASN A 296 -2.99 -9.85 6.90
C ASN A 296 -1.92 -9.23 7.81
N LEU A 297 -1.51 -7.99 7.53
CA LEU A 297 -0.33 -7.36 8.11
C LEU A 297 -0.36 -7.30 9.65
N PHE A 298 -1.56 -7.09 10.21
CA PHE A 298 -1.73 -6.80 11.65
C PHE A 298 -2.06 -8.02 12.51
N TRP A 299 -2.53 -9.13 11.92
CA TRP A 299 -3.02 -10.27 12.70
C TRP A 299 -2.25 -11.57 12.47
N LYS A 300 -1.47 -11.72 11.38
CA LYS A 300 -0.64 -12.92 11.22
C LYS A 300 0.59 -12.86 12.14
N PRO A 301 0.82 -13.88 13.01
CA PRO A 301 1.92 -13.85 13.98
C PRO A 301 3.29 -13.64 13.34
N LYS A 302 3.51 -14.20 12.14
CA LYS A 302 4.78 -14.04 11.42
C LYS A 302 5.17 -12.60 11.11
N TYR A 303 4.26 -11.64 11.17
CA TYR A 303 4.54 -10.22 10.92
C TYR A 303 4.84 -9.41 12.19
N GLN A 304 4.51 -9.93 13.36
CA GLN A 304 4.72 -9.22 14.62
C GLN A 304 6.22 -9.00 14.90
N GLU A 305 7.05 -9.97 14.53
CA GLU A 305 8.50 -9.91 14.74
C GLU A 305 9.30 -9.40 13.52
N ARG A 306 8.63 -8.97 12.46
CA ARG A 306 9.32 -8.52 11.25
C ARG A 306 9.70 -7.05 11.36
N VAL A 307 10.97 -6.77 11.14
CA VAL A 307 11.50 -5.41 11.09
C VAL A 307 11.51 -4.91 9.65
N TYR A 308 11.00 -3.70 9.46
CA TYR A 308 10.90 -3.03 8.17
C TYR A 308 11.76 -1.76 8.17
N GLN A 309 12.48 -1.51 7.08
CA GLN A 309 12.98 -0.17 6.78
C GLN A 309 11.80 0.71 6.39
N GLU A 310 11.64 1.84 7.06
CA GLU A 310 10.69 2.90 6.70
C GLU A 310 11.43 4.00 5.94
N SER A 311 10.96 4.36 4.75
CA SER A 311 11.52 5.45 3.94
C SER A 311 10.44 6.32 3.31
N ILE A 312 10.77 7.57 3.03
CA ILE A 312 9.91 8.47 2.25
C ILE A 312 9.72 7.91 0.84
N LYS A 313 8.48 7.93 0.35
CA LYS A 313 8.15 7.70 -1.05
C LYS A 313 8.26 9.02 -1.80
N LEU A 314 9.25 9.12 -2.67
CA LEU A 314 9.44 10.28 -3.54
C LEU A 314 8.52 10.20 -4.76
N ASP A 315 8.02 11.34 -5.20
CA ASP A 315 7.19 11.52 -6.40
C ASP A 315 8.06 11.89 -7.60
N GLY A 316 8.52 10.86 -8.31
CA GLY A 316 9.32 11.03 -9.51
C GLY A 316 8.97 9.99 -10.57
N THR A 317 10.01 9.51 -11.26
CA THR A 317 9.86 8.42 -12.19
C THR A 317 10.87 7.31 -11.90
N SER A 318 10.38 6.08 -11.90
CA SER A 318 11.18 4.89 -11.64
C SER A 318 12.27 4.71 -12.70
N MET A 319 13.51 4.58 -12.23
CA MET A 319 14.69 4.33 -13.03
C MET A 319 15.42 3.10 -12.50
N THR A 320 15.82 2.19 -13.37
CA THR A 320 16.65 1.02 -13.01
C THR A 320 17.89 0.97 -13.89
N MET A 321 19.06 0.83 -13.27
CA MET A 321 20.34 0.67 -13.98
C MET A 321 20.90 -0.69 -13.66
N TYR A 322 21.28 -1.47 -14.67
CA TYR A 322 21.79 -2.82 -14.47
C TYR A 322 23.16 -3.01 -15.11
N PHE A 323 23.91 -3.96 -14.58
CA PHE A 323 25.09 -4.53 -15.23
C PHE A 323 24.99 -6.05 -15.20
N THR A 324 25.24 -6.66 -16.36
CA THR A 324 25.27 -8.11 -16.53
C THR A 324 26.55 -8.50 -17.27
N LYS A 325 27.37 -9.36 -16.68
CA LYS A 325 28.60 -9.89 -17.26
C LYS A 325 28.32 -10.72 -18.51
N LYS A 326 29.26 -10.71 -19.46
CA LYS A 326 29.18 -11.52 -20.70
C LYS A 326 29.07 -13.02 -20.44
N ASN A 327 29.70 -13.53 -19.39
CA ASN A 327 29.65 -14.95 -19.02
C ASN A 327 28.49 -15.31 -18.09
N SER A 328 27.56 -14.39 -17.84
CA SER A 328 26.36 -14.66 -17.05
C SER A 328 25.34 -15.40 -17.90
N ARG A 329 24.64 -16.39 -17.34
CA ARG A 329 23.48 -17.02 -18.00
C ARG A 329 22.40 -16.00 -18.39
N TYR A 330 22.29 -14.92 -17.62
CA TYR A 330 21.32 -13.86 -17.85
C TYR A 330 21.71 -12.90 -18.98
N PHE A 331 22.92 -13.00 -19.52
CA PHE A 331 23.36 -12.11 -20.60
C PHE A 331 22.59 -12.39 -21.90
N GLU A 332 22.36 -13.67 -22.20
CA GLU A 332 21.62 -14.12 -23.40
C GLU A 332 20.11 -13.86 -23.29
N GLU A 333 19.61 -13.68 -22.06
CA GLU A 333 18.22 -13.34 -21.78
C GLU A 333 17.89 -11.84 -22.01
N LEU A 334 18.90 -11.00 -22.22
CA LEU A 334 18.71 -9.58 -22.52
C LEU A 334 18.21 -9.40 -23.96
N SER A 335 17.40 -8.37 -24.20
CA SER A 335 16.91 -8.07 -25.55
C SER A 335 18.07 -7.86 -26.53
N PRO A 336 18.01 -8.41 -27.75
CA PRO A 336 19.04 -8.19 -28.77
C PRO A 336 19.30 -6.71 -29.00
N LEU A 337 20.56 -6.36 -29.21
CA LEU A 337 20.94 -4.97 -29.48
C LEU A 337 20.70 -4.63 -30.96
N PRO A 338 20.21 -3.42 -31.29
CA PRO A 338 20.19 -2.93 -32.65
C PRO A 338 21.62 -2.66 -33.15
N GLU A 339 21.77 -2.43 -34.46
CA GLU A 339 23.07 -2.13 -35.09
C GLU A 339 23.78 -0.93 -34.45
N LYS A 340 23.00 0.10 -34.05
CA LYS A 340 23.51 1.32 -33.41
C LYS A 340 23.08 1.41 -31.95
N VAL A 341 24.07 1.34 -31.06
CA VAL A 341 23.91 1.53 -29.60
C VAL A 341 25.02 2.43 -29.08
N GLY A 342 24.79 3.03 -27.92
CA GLY A 342 25.80 3.89 -27.31
C GLY A 342 26.97 3.10 -26.70
N PRO A 343 28.14 3.73 -26.56
CA PRO A 343 29.37 3.06 -26.12
C PRO A 343 29.31 2.56 -24.68
N ASN A 344 28.40 3.10 -23.85
CA ASN A 344 28.26 2.67 -22.46
C ASN A 344 27.31 1.49 -22.31
N THR A 345 26.62 1.08 -23.38
CA THR A 345 25.76 -0.11 -23.37
C THR A 345 26.58 -1.40 -23.43
N VAL A 346 27.60 -1.44 -24.31
CA VAL A 346 28.43 -2.63 -24.53
C VAL A 346 29.82 -2.39 -23.95
N LEU A 347 30.07 -2.98 -22.78
CA LEU A 347 31.35 -2.87 -22.08
C LEU A 347 32.23 -4.10 -22.36
N THR A 348 33.53 -4.00 -22.04
CA THR A 348 34.50 -5.07 -22.31
C THR A 348 34.11 -6.40 -21.65
N ASN A 349 33.58 -6.34 -20.42
CA ASN A 349 33.24 -7.50 -19.60
C ASN A 349 31.73 -7.76 -19.43
N GLY A 350 30.87 -6.93 -20.00
CA GLY A 350 29.42 -7.04 -19.79
C GLY A 350 28.59 -6.03 -20.55
N ARG A 351 27.30 -6.01 -20.27
CA ARG A 351 26.34 -5.02 -20.76
C ARG A 351 25.87 -4.20 -19.57
N PHE A 352 25.89 -2.89 -19.75
CA PHE A 352 25.22 -1.95 -18.85
C PHE A 352 23.95 -1.46 -19.55
N GLY A 353 22.87 -1.29 -18.81
CA GLY A 353 21.63 -0.77 -19.36
C GLY A 353 20.89 0.12 -18.39
N VAL A 354 20.03 0.96 -18.95
CA VAL A 354 19.24 1.94 -18.21
C VAL A 354 17.79 1.78 -18.63
N CYS A 355 16.93 1.47 -17.67
CA CYS A 355 15.53 1.23 -17.89
C CYS A 355 14.68 2.34 -17.25
N SER A 356 13.61 2.71 -17.95
CA SER A 356 12.44 3.32 -17.31
C SER A 356 11.62 2.24 -16.61
N LYS A 357 10.43 2.58 -16.08
CA LYS A 357 9.48 1.59 -15.55
C LYS A 357 9.10 0.47 -16.54
N LYS A 358 9.06 0.76 -17.84
CA LYS A 358 8.46 -0.15 -18.85
C LYS A 358 9.44 -0.67 -19.91
N VAL A 359 10.52 0.05 -20.18
CA VAL A 359 11.41 -0.24 -21.32
C VAL A 359 12.87 -0.13 -20.95
N ASP A 360 13.70 -0.98 -21.58
CA ASP A 360 15.14 -0.82 -21.63
C ASP A 360 15.49 0.24 -22.68
N LEU A 361 16.16 1.31 -22.27
CA LEU A 361 16.34 2.52 -23.08
C LEU A 361 17.63 2.44 -23.88
N ASN A 362 17.57 2.85 -25.15
CA ASN A 362 18.78 3.01 -25.95
C ASN A 362 19.49 4.32 -25.57
N GLU A 363 20.80 4.27 -25.30
CA GLU A 363 21.63 5.42 -24.94
C GLU A 363 21.59 6.55 -25.97
N LEU A 364 21.52 6.17 -27.26
CA LEU A 364 21.51 7.13 -28.36
C LEU A 364 20.16 7.83 -28.56
N SER A 365 19.11 7.34 -27.91
CA SER A 365 17.76 7.87 -28.12
C SER A 365 17.52 9.10 -27.25
N PRO A 366 17.04 10.21 -27.83
CA PRO A 366 16.72 11.40 -27.06
C PRO A 366 15.62 11.09 -26.05
N CYS A 367 15.82 11.51 -24.80
CA CYS A 367 14.86 11.35 -23.71
C CYS A 367 14.81 12.61 -22.84
N SER A 368 13.67 13.29 -22.77
CA SER A 368 13.49 14.52 -21.95
C SER A 368 13.71 14.28 -20.46
N VAL A 369 13.41 13.06 -20.01
CA VAL A 369 13.58 12.66 -18.60
C VAL A 369 15.06 12.57 -18.21
N GLY A 370 15.95 12.27 -19.16
CA GLY A 370 17.40 12.30 -18.92
C GLY A 370 17.95 11.09 -18.15
N TYR A 371 17.33 9.91 -18.25
CA TYR A 371 17.79 8.67 -17.59
C TYR A 371 19.28 8.38 -17.84
N TRP A 372 19.70 8.27 -19.10
CA TRP A 372 21.10 8.00 -19.45
C TRP A 372 22.04 9.12 -18.99
N LYS A 373 21.63 10.40 -19.10
CA LYS A 373 22.42 11.54 -18.61
C LYS A 373 22.77 11.39 -17.13
N ILE A 374 21.82 10.93 -16.31
CA ILE A 374 22.05 10.70 -14.88
C ILE A 374 22.96 9.49 -14.64
N ALA A 375 22.77 8.39 -15.36
CA ALA A 375 23.64 7.22 -15.26
C ALA A 375 25.12 7.57 -15.54
N LEU A 376 25.36 8.40 -16.57
CA LEU A 376 26.69 8.89 -16.95
C LEU A 376 27.25 9.91 -15.95
N GLN A 377 26.42 10.81 -15.41
CA GLN A 377 26.84 11.77 -14.38
C GLN A 377 27.42 11.07 -13.14
N TYR A 378 26.90 9.89 -12.78
CA TYR A 378 27.41 9.10 -11.67
C TYR A 378 28.52 8.10 -12.04
N ASP A 379 28.96 8.07 -13.31
CA ASP A 379 29.94 7.11 -13.83
C ASP A 379 29.58 5.64 -13.53
N LEU A 380 28.28 5.33 -13.58
CA LEU A 380 27.79 3.99 -13.23
C LEU A 380 28.22 2.88 -14.20
N PRO A 381 28.33 3.08 -15.53
CA PRO A 381 28.85 2.06 -16.42
C PRO A 381 30.23 1.55 -15.97
N ALA A 382 31.17 2.47 -15.70
CA ALA A 382 32.52 2.10 -15.28
C ALA A 382 32.56 1.53 -13.86
N LYS A 383 31.80 2.10 -12.92
CA LYS A 383 31.72 1.59 -11.53
C LYS A 383 31.16 0.18 -11.46
N LEU A 384 30.06 -0.11 -12.16
CA LEU A 384 29.43 -1.43 -12.12
C LEU A 384 30.24 -2.48 -12.91
N SER A 385 30.80 -2.10 -14.06
CA SER A 385 31.72 -2.96 -14.80
C SER A 385 32.94 -3.37 -13.96
N ARG A 386 33.56 -2.41 -13.27
CA ARG A 386 34.69 -2.67 -12.36
C ARG A 386 34.30 -3.52 -11.16
N ALA A 387 33.09 -3.33 -10.62
CA ALA A 387 32.58 -4.18 -9.55
C ALA A 387 32.37 -5.64 -10.02
N GLY A 388 32.10 -5.86 -11.31
CA GLY A 388 32.03 -7.18 -11.92
C GLY A 388 30.91 -8.08 -11.36
N ARG A 389 29.84 -7.49 -10.83
CA ARG A 389 28.70 -8.21 -10.25
C ARG A 389 27.45 -8.01 -11.08
N ASN A 390 26.69 -9.09 -11.29
CA ASN A 390 25.40 -9.00 -11.95
C ASN A 390 24.39 -8.35 -11.00
N VAL A 391 24.04 -7.09 -11.24
CA VAL A 391 23.24 -6.28 -10.31
C VAL A 391 22.30 -5.35 -11.06
N ALA A 392 21.12 -5.12 -10.51
CA ALA A 392 20.24 -4.03 -10.89
C ALA A 392 20.04 -3.07 -9.71
N ILE A 393 20.19 -1.77 -9.95
CA ILE A 393 20.00 -0.69 -8.99
C ILE A 393 18.75 0.09 -9.38
N SER A 394 17.73 0.07 -8.53
CA SER A 394 16.49 0.78 -8.77
C SER A 394 16.34 1.96 -7.81
N GLY A 395 15.83 3.05 -8.34
CA GLY A 395 15.64 4.28 -7.61
C GLY A 395 14.62 5.20 -8.27
N GLU A 396 14.31 6.29 -7.59
CA GLU A 396 13.41 7.32 -8.09
C GLU A 396 14.24 8.46 -8.69
N LEU A 397 13.94 8.81 -9.93
CA LEU A 397 14.50 10.00 -10.57
C LEU A 397 13.51 11.15 -10.39
N CYS A 398 13.93 12.18 -9.65
CA CYS A 398 13.12 13.33 -9.31
C CYS A 398 13.75 14.61 -9.88
N GLY A 399 12.95 15.68 -10.00
CA GLY A 399 13.45 17.02 -10.31
C GLY A 399 12.77 17.66 -11.50
N ASP A 400 13.50 18.58 -12.15
CA ASP A 400 12.97 19.42 -13.21
C ASP A 400 12.31 18.63 -14.37
N GLY A 401 11.09 19.02 -14.74
CA GLY A 401 10.31 18.37 -15.79
C GLY A 401 9.74 16.98 -15.42
N ILE A 402 9.83 16.54 -14.17
CA ILE A 402 9.30 15.24 -13.70
C ILE A 402 8.23 15.49 -12.64
N ASN A 403 6.99 15.06 -12.92
CA ASN A 403 5.82 15.16 -12.04
C ASN A 403 5.62 16.54 -11.40
N GLY A 404 5.90 17.61 -12.15
CA GLY A 404 5.79 18.99 -11.67
C GLY A 404 6.84 19.39 -10.63
N ASN A 405 7.91 18.60 -10.46
CA ASN A 405 8.97 18.81 -9.46
C ASN A 405 8.42 19.00 -8.04
N ARG A 406 7.46 18.15 -7.64
CA ARG A 406 6.81 18.23 -6.31
C ARG A 406 7.80 18.02 -5.15
N GLU A 407 8.93 17.36 -5.41
CA GLU A 407 10.06 17.22 -4.48
C GLU A 407 10.86 18.52 -4.28
N GLY A 408 10.61 19.57 -5.06
CA GLY A 408 11.23 20.89 -4.88
C GLY A 408 12.72 20.94 -5.17
N ILE A 409 13.24 20.08 -6.07
CA ILE A 409 14.66 20.09 -6.42
C ILE A 409 15.01 21.38 -7.16
N THR A 410 15.93 22.14 -6.60
CA THR A 410 16.26 23.50 -7.08
C THR A 410 17.29 23.49 -8.21
N GLY A 411 17.38 24.61 -8.92
CA GLY A 411 18.41 24.84 -9.95
C GLY A 411 18.19 24.07 -11.26
N GLY A 412 16.97 23.65 -11.56
CA GLY A 412 16.65 22.94 -12.81
C GLY A 412 17.32 21.56 -12.91
N LYS A 413 17.74 20.99 -11.78
CA LYS A 413 18.46 19.72 -11.72
C LYS A 413 17.51 18.54 -11.58
N LYS A 414 18.04 17.37 -11.91
CA LYS A 414 17.43 16.07 -11.66
C LYS A 414 18.36 15.26 -10.77
N GLU A 415 17.78 14.48 -9.86
CA GLU A 415 18.54 13.64 -8.93
C GLU A 415 17.94 12.25 -8.83
N PHE A 416 18.81 11.25 -8.72
CA PHE A 416 18.43 9.85 -8.58
C PHE A 416 18.63 9.38 -7.15
N PHE A 417 17.58 8.81 -6.57
CA PHE A 417 17.54 8.32 -5.20
C PHE A 417 17.31 6.82 -5.20
N VAL A 418 18.35 6.05 -4.86
CA VAL A 418 18.30 4.60 -4.76
C VAL A 418 17.29 4.20 -3.68
N TYR A 419 16.46 3.19 -3.98
CA TYR A 419 15.59 2.56 -2.97
C TYR A 419 15.76 1.04 -2.90
N SER A 420 16.32 0.38 -3.93
CA SER A 420 16.58 -1.06 -3.89
C SER A 420 17.73 -1.46 -4.82
N MET A 421 18.32 -2.61 -4.51
CA MET A 421 19.29 -3.28 -5.38
C MET A 421 18.93 -4.76 -5.45
N PHE A 422 18.98 -5.32 -6.65
CA PHE A 422 18.67 -6.71 -6.93
C PHE A 422 19.95 -7.45 -7.31
N ASP A 423 20.25 -8.52 -6.58
CA ASP A 423 21.33 -9.43 -6.91
C ASP A 423 20.81 -10.41 -7.97
N ILE A 424 21.24 -10.20 -9.22
CA ILE A 424 20.74 -10.96 -10.38
C ILE A 424 21.19 -12.43 -10.27
N ASP A 425 22.39 -12.70 -9.75
CA ASP A 425 22.87 -14.08 -9.62
C ASP A 425 22.06 -14.86 -8.59
N ARG A 426 21.72 -14.22 -7.47
CA ARG A 426 20.95 -14.82 -6.37
C ARG A 426 19.43 -14.69 -6.52
N GLN A 427 18.96 -14.02 -7.56
CA GLN A 427 17.54 -13.75 -7.83
C GLN A 427 16.80 -13.20 -6.60
N LYS A 428 17.42 -12.25 -5.89
CA LYS A 428 16.84 -11.66 -4.69
C LYS A 428 17.27 -10.22 -4.48
N TYR A 429 16.40 -9.45 -3.83
CA TYR A 429 16.76 -8.13 -3.33
C TYR A 429 17.84 -8.23 -2.25
N LEU A 430 18.76 -7.26 -2.25
CA LEU A 430 19.69 -7.08 -1.14
C LEU A 430 18.92 -6.63 0.11
N ASN A 431 19.51 -6.92 1.28
CA ASN A 431 18.96 -6.43 2.53
C ASN A 431 18.91 -4.88 2.51
N PRO A 432 17.80 -4.24 2.93
CA PRO A 432 17.67 -2.78 2.94
C PRO A 432 18.82 -2.01 3.61
N ARG A 433 19.48 -2.55 4.64
CA ARG A 433 20.68 -1.92 5.25
C ARG A 433 21.91 -2.01 4.34
N GLU A 434 22.06 -3.14 3.65
CA GLU A 434 23.11 -3.29 2.64
C GLU A 434 22.90 -2.30 1.50
N VAL A 435 21.66 -2.11 1.04
CA VAL A 435 21.34 -1.15 -0.04
C VAL A 435 21.82 0.27 0.31
N VAL A 436 21.56 0.75 1.53
CA VAL A 436 22.04 2.07 2.00
C VAL A 436 23.57 2.12 1.94
N THR A 437 24.24 1.11 2.49
CA THR A 437 25.70 1.02 2.52
C THR A 437 26.30 1.04 1.11
N ARG A 438 25.72 0.25 0.19
CA ARG A 438 26.16 0.15 -1.21
C ARG A 438 25.91 1.44 -1.99
N ALA A 439 24.78 2.11 -1.75
CA ALA A 439 24.48 3.40 -2.37
C ALA A 439 25.54 4.44 -1.98
N THR A 440 25.88 4.53 -0.68
CA THR A 440 26.96 5.40 -0.19
C THR A 440 28.31 5.06 -0.83
N GLN A 441 28.68 3.77 -0.91
CA GLN A 441 29.93 3.33 -1.56
C GLN A 441 30.02 3.70 -3.04
N LEU A 442 28.87 3.79 -3.74
CA LEU A 442 28.80 4.20 -5.15
C LEU A 442 28.68 5.72 -5.34
N CYS A 443 28.65 6.48 -4.23
CA CYS A 443 28.35 7.91 -4.20
C CYS A 443 26.97 8.24 -4.79
N LEU A 444 25.99 7.37 -4.56
CA LEU A 444 24.60 7.57 -4.96
C LEU A 444 23.78 8.08 -3.78
N LYS A 445 22.83 8.98 -4.04
CA LYS A 445 21.82 9.35 -3.06
C LYS A 445 20.88 8.16 -2.84
N HIS A 446 20.41 8.01 -1.60
CA HIS A 446 19.38 7.04 -1.24
C HIS A 446 18.11 7.78 -0.87
N VAL A 447 16.94 7.18 -1.07
CA VAL A 447 15.67 7.75 -0.56
C VAL A 447 15.79 8.01 0.95
N PRO A 448 15.19 9.08 1.49
CA PRO A 448 15.29 9.38 2.92
C PRO A 448 14.77 8.21 3.78
N VAL A 449 15.64 7.63 4.60
CA VAL A 449 15.30 6.56 5.54
C VAL A 449 14.92 7.18 6.88
N LEU A 450 13.72 6.88 7.36
CA LEU A 450 13.20 7.38 8.63
C LEU A 450 13.60 6.49 9.80
N GLY A 451 13.79 5.19 9.56
CA GLY A 451 14.20 4.26 10.59
C GLY A 451 13.93 2.80 10.24
N TYR A 452 14.03 1.95 11.26
CA TYR A 452 13.73 0.53 11.18
C TYR A 452 12.76 0.17 12.30
N VAL A 453 11.57 -0.31 11.96
CA VAL A 453 10.46 -0.48 12.90
C VAL A 453 9.81 -1.84 12.75
N LYS A 454 9.22 -2.39 13.82
CA LYS A 454 8.21 -3.43 13.68
C LYS A 454 6.85 -2.76 13.52
N ILE A 455 5.98 -3.32 12.68
CA ILE A 455 4.65 -2.73 12.44
C ILE A 455 3.83 -2.57 13.73
N PRO A 456 3.78 -3.57 14.65
CA PRO A 456 3.05 -3.42 15.91
C PRO A 456 3.56 -2.29 16.83
N GLU A 457 4.81 -1.83 16.66
CA GLU A 457 5.38 -0.72 17.44
C GLU A 457 4.87 0.65 16.96
N VAL A 458 4.33 0.72 15.74
CA VAL A 458 3.94 1.98 15.09
C VAL A 458 2.50 2.01 14.61
N ALA A 459 1.79 0.88 14.61
CA ALA A 459 0.41 0.77 14.14
C ALA A 459 -0.27 -0.52 14.61
N GLU A 460 -1.55 -0.40 15.00
CA GLU A 460 -2.42 -1.53 15.37
C GLU A 460 -3.33 -1.94 14.19
N ARG A 461 -3.63 -0.99 13.30
CA ARG A 461 -4.51 -1.18 12.13
C ARG A 461 -4.04 -0.34 10.94
N HIS A 462 -4.62 -0.61 9.76
CA HIS A 462 -4.33 0.13 8.52
C HIS A 462 -4.42 1.65 8.68
N GLY A 463 -5.42 2.12 9.44
CA GLY A 463 -5.65 3.55 9.67
C GLY A 463 -4.50 4.27 10.36
N ASP A 464 -3.72 3.58 11.20
CA ASP A 464 -2.61 4.21 11.94
C ASP A 464 -1.41 4.43 11.02
N LEU A 465 -1.09 3.47 10.15
CA LEU A 465 -0.07 3.65 9.11
C LEU A 465 -0.50 4.70 8.08
N GLN A 466 -1.79 4.74 7.72
CA GLN A 466 -2.33 5.77 6.83
C GLN A 466 -2.13 7.17 7.42
N LYS A 467 -2.51 7.36 8.69
CA LYS A 467 -2.28 8.61 9.43
C LYS A 467 -0.80 8.96 9.47
N ARG A 468 0.06 7.99 9.75
CA ARG A 468 1.52 8.17 9.77
C ARG A 468 2.04 8.68 8.43
N ALA A 469 1.53 8.18 7.31
CA ALA A 469 1.92 8.66 5.97
C ALA A 469 1.42 10.09 5.72
N ASP A 470 0.21 10.43 6.17
CA ASP A 470 -0.34 11.77 6.02
C ASP A 470 0.33 12.83 6.91
N GLU A 471 0.87 12.43 8.06
CA GLU A 471 1.69 13.29 8.92
C GLU A 471 3.08 13.55 8.34
N LYS A 472 3.47 12.84 7.27
CA LYS A 472 4.70 13.11 6.52
C LYS A 472 4.37 13.96 5.30
N GLU A 473 5.19 14.97 5.06
CA GLU A 473 5.16 15.71 3.80
C GLU A 473 5.66 14.81 2.66
N GLY A 474 4.98 14.86 1.51
CA GLY A 474 5.34 14.08 0.31
C GLY A 474 4.31 13.00 -0.04
N GLU A 475 4.63 12.17 -1.04
CA GLU A 475 3.69 11.20 -1.61
C GLU A 475 3.28 10.09 -0.62
N GLY A 476 4.17 9.77 0.33
CA GLY A 476 3.89 8.84 1.41
C GLY A 476 5.13 8.07 1.87
N LEU A 477 4.92 6.81 2.22
CA LEU A 477 5.92 5.94 2.85
C LEU A 477 6.07 4.60 2.12
N VAL A 478 7.26 4.03 2.21
CA VAL A 478 7.56 2.66 1.78
C VAL A 478 8.16 1.88 2.95
N PHE A 479 7.64 0.68 3.17
CA PHE A 479 8.12 -0.27 4.17
C PHE A 479 8.75 -1.47 3.47
N LYS A 480 10.01 -1.78 3.76
CA LYS A 480 10.74 -2.92 3.19
C LYS A 480 11.22 -3.88 4.28
N CYS A 481 10.73 -5.12 4.26
CA CYS A 481 11.09 -6.13 5.24
C CYS A 481 12.57 -6.51 5.12
N LEU A 482 13.28 -6.50 6.26
CA LEU A 482 14.69 -6.87 6.31
C LEU A 482 14.94 -8.38 6.10
N LYS A 483 13.93 -9.23 6.37
CA LYS A 483 14.11 -10.70 6.42
C LYS A 483 13.76 -11.39 5.11
N ASP A 484 12.66 -11.02 4.48
CA ASP A 484 12.06 -11.79 3.38
C ASP A 484 11.74 -10.95 2.13
N GLY A 485 12.30 -9.75 2.02
CA GLY A 485 12.22 -8.91 0.81
C GLY A 485 10.84 -8.30 0.52
N ARG A 486 9.80 -8.68 1.26
CA ARG A 486 8.44 -8.13 1.09
C ARG A 486 8.43 -6.64 1.36
N SER A 487 7.65 -5.92 0.56
CA SER A 487 7.48 -4.48 0.71
C SER A 487 6.06 -4.04 0.43
N PHE A 488 5.68 -2.91 1.01
CA PHE A 488 4.41 -2.25 0.74
C PHE A 488 4.58 -0.73 0.86
N LYS A 489 3.67 0.01 0.22
CA LYS A 489 3.59 1.47 0.29
C LYS A 489 2.33 1.93 1.00
N VAL A 490 2.44 3.08 1.63
CA VAL A 490 1.31 3.83 2.19
C VAL A 490 1.34 5.19 1.50
N LEU A 491 0.35 5.48 0.67
CA LEU A 491 0.26 6.78 0.00
C LEU A 491 -0.46 7.76 0.93
N SER A 492 0.01 8.99 1.04
CA SER A 492 -0.69 10.03 1.78
C SER A 492 -1.99 10.38 1.04
N ASN A 493 -3.12 10.25 1.72
CA ASN A 493 -4.40 10.72 1.21
C ASN A 493 -4.39 12.24 1.04
N SER A 494 -3.77 12.97 1.98
CA SER A 494 -3.64 14.42 1.88
C SER A 494 -2.85 14.84 0.64
N TYR A 495 -1.80 14.09 0.29
CA TYR A 495 -1.03 14.32 -0.93
C TYR A 495 -1.83 14.00 -2.19
N LEU A 496 -2.50 12.84 -2.22
CA LEU A 496 -3.33 12.43 -3.36
C LEU A 496 -4.43 13.46 -3.64
N GLU A 497 -5.06 13.99 -2.59
CA GLU A 497 -6.06 15.05 -2.71
C GLU A 497 -5.46 16.36 -3.23
N LYS A 498 -4.37 16.82 -2.62
CA LYS A 498 -3.68 18.07 -2.99
C LYS A 498 -3.28 18.10 -4.46
N HIS A 499 -2.94 16.94 -5.03
CA HIS A 499 -2.45 16.80 -6.39
C HIS A 499 -3.46 16.17 -7.37
N ASP A 500 -4.72 15.99 -6.95
CA ASP A 500 -5.81 15.42 -7.76
C ASP A 500 -5.47 14.06 -8.40
N LEU A 501 -4.87 13.17 -7.58
CA LEU A 501 -4.36 11.85 -7.95
C LEU A 501 -5.37 10.71 -7.68
#